data_AF-A0A7S4SMJ5-F1
#
_entry.id   AF-A0A7S4SMJ5-F1
#
_cell.length_a   1.000
_cell.length_b   1.000
_cell.length_c   1.000
_cell.angle_alpha   90.00
_cell.angle_beta   90.00
_cell.angle_gamma   90.00
#
_symmetry.space_group_name_H-M   'P 1'
#
loop_
_entity.id
_entity.type
_entity.pdbx_description
1 polymer ?
#
loop_
_entity_poly.entity_id
_entity_poly.type
_entity_poly.pdbx_seq_one_letter_code
_entity_poly.pdbx_strand_id
1 'polypeptide(L)'
;MPKLLCRKSIALSLWHFVHLLFSCSCEPYQFQKPINIGSELLEAELKIRQNQEPADAVYEFGVEHGLTWEQRMELLDTVCRTIVCSRKEALLWSTPVVANNRFID
;
A
#
# COMPACT_ATOMS: atom_id res chain seq x y z
N MET A 1 -5.74 -2.58 -17.23
CA MET A 1 -4.89 -2.13 -18.35
C MET A 1 -3.46 -2.03 -17.83
N PRO A 2 -2.50 -2.87 -18.26
CA PRO A 2 -1.19 -2.89 -17.64
C PRO A 2 -0.28 -1.85 -18.31
N LYS A 3 0.30 -0.93 -17.53
CA LYS A 3 1.50 -0.20 -17.96
C LYS A 3 2.71 -0.85 -17.32
N LEU A 4 3.12 -1.98 -17.89
CA LEU A 4 4.45 -2.53 -17.69
C LEU A 4 5.43 -1.62 -18.43
N LEU A 5 6.27 -0.89 -17.69
CA LEU A 5 7.53 -0.31 -18.20
C LEU A 5 8.44 0.03 -17.02
N CYS A 6 8.86 -0.98 -16.27
CA CYS A 6 10.14 -0.90 -15.56
C CYS A 6 11.24 -1.03 -16.62
N ARG A 7 11.66 0.08 -17.20
CA ARG A 7 12.73 0.13 -18.21
C ARG A 7 14.02 -0.34 -17.55
N LYS A 8 14.40 -1.60 -17.78
CA LYS A 8 15.74 -2.10 -17.43
C LYS A 8 16.75 -1.26 -18.21
N SER A 9 17.55 -0.48 -17.50
CA SER A 9 18.73 0.14 -18.10
C SER A 9 19.73 -0.98 -18.38
N ILE A 10 19.79 -1.43 -19.64
CA ILE A 10 20.83 -2.33 -20.11
C ILE A 10 22.12 -1.50 -20.17
N ALA A 11 22.83 -1.42 -19.05
CA ALA A 11 24.23 -1.02 -19.08
C ALA A 11 25.03 -2.26 -19.49
N LEU A 12 25.30 -2.37 -20.79
CA LEU A 12 26.37 -3.22 -21.31
C LEU A 12 27.70 -2.65 -20.78
N SER A 13 28.20 -3.18 -19.67
CA SER A 13 29.62 -3.05 -19.36
C SER A 13 30.15 -4.39 -18.85
N LEU A 14 30.89 -5.03 -19.75
CA LEU A 14 31.80 -6.12 -19.43
C LEU A 14 32.80 -5.61 -18.39
N TRP A 15 32.94 -6.31 -17.27
CA TRP A 15 34.14 -6.61 -16.47
C TRP A 15 33.78 -6.76 -14.98
N HIS A 16 33.96 -7.99 -14.48
CA HIS A 16 34.08 -8.45 -13.09
C HIS A 16 34.15 -7.36 -12.01
N PHE A 17 33.13 -7.24 -11.14
CA PHE A 17 33.28 -7.03 -9.68
C PHE A 17 31.89 -7.02 -8.99
N VAL A 18 31.52 -8.19 -8.46
CA VAL A 18 30.79 -8.45 -7.19
C VAL A 18 29.67 -7.48 -6.72
N HIS A 19 28.42 -7.95 -6.87
CA HIS A 19 27.29 -7.84 -5.93
C HIS A 19 27.04 -6.52 -5.16
N LEU A 20 26.53 -5.51 -5.85
CA LEU A 20 25.45 -4.68 -5.31
C LEU A 20 24.29 -4.72 -6.30
N LEU A 21 23.48 -5.77 -6.15
CA LEU A 21 22.28 -6.01 -6.93
C LEU A 21 21.33 -4.83 -6.75
N PHE A 22 21.20 -4.08 -7.83
CA PHE A 22 20.15 -3.15 -8.19
C PHE A 22 18.75 -3.67 -7.76
N SER A 23 18.34 -3.42 -6.52
CA SER A 23 16.96 -3.71 -6.08
C SER A 23 16.03 -2.60 -6.58
N CYS A 24 15.71 -2.63 -7.87
CA CYS A 24 14.57 -1.87 -8.38
C CYS A 24 13.30 -2.69 -8.11
N SER A 25 12.63 -2.44 -6.98
CA SER A 25 11.32 -3.05 -6.68
C SER A 25 10.23 -2.27 -7.40
N CYS A 26 10.00 -2.55 -8.68
CA CYS A 26 8.78 -2.14 -9.38
C CYS A 26 7.72 -3.22 -9.19
N GLU A 27 7.13 -3.22 -8.00
CA GLU A 27 5.97 -4.07 -7.76
C GLU A 27 4.76 -3.48 -8.50
N PRO A 28 4.09 -4.27 -9.37
CA PRO A 28 3.02 -3.75 -10.22
C PRO A 28 1.81 -3.33 -9.38
N TYR A 29 1.07 -2.33 -9.86
CA TYR A 29 -0.20 -1.94 -9.27
C TYR A 29 -1.29 -2.96 -9.58
N GLN A 30 -1.98 -3.44 -8.54
CA GLN A 30 -3.20 -4.22 -8.63
C GLN A 30 -4.44 -3.32 -8.76
N PHE A 31 -4.37 -2.11 -8.22
CA PHE A 31 -5.42 -1.10 -8.33
C PHE A 31 -4.81 0.28 -8.59
N GLN A 32 -5.42 1.02 -9.52
CA GLN A 32 -5.04 2.38 -9.86
C GLN A 32 -6.28 3.10 -10.39
N LYS A 33 -6.81 4.07 -9.65
CA LYS A 33 -7.95 4.89 -10.07
C LYS A 33 -7.88 6.31 -9.49
N PRO A 34 -8.36 7.35 -10.22
CA PRO A 34 -8.55 8.67 -9.66
C PRO A 34 -9.66 8.65 -8.60
N ILE A 35 -9.44 9.36 -7.50
CA ILE A 35 -10.35 9.53 -6.38
C ILE A 35 -10.60 11.04 -6.20
N ASN A 36 -11.86 11.42 -6.11
CA ASN A 36 -12.27 12.78 -5.79
C ASN A 36 -12.02 13.05 -4.31
N ILE A 37 -11.19 14.05 -4.00
CA ILE A 37 -10.84 14.42 -2.63
C ILE A 37 -11.52 15.76 -2.32
N GLY A 38 -12.69 15.69 -1.70
CA GLY A 38 -13.39 16.84 -1.14
C GLY A 38 -13.97 17.80 -2.17
N SER A 39 -13.13 18.50 -2.93
CA SER A 39 -13.55 19.40 -4.01
C SER A 39 -13.55 18.67 -5.36
N GLU A 40 -14.53 18.99 -6.20
CA GLU A 40 -14.72 18.42 -7.54
C GLU A 40 -13.54 18.70 -8.50
N LEU A 41 -12.57 19.53 -8.07
CA LEU A 41 -11.37 19.90 -8.83
C LEU A 41 -10.09 19.20 -8.35
N LEU A 42 -10.13 18.47 -7.23
CA LEU A 42 -8.98 17.74 -6.69
C LEU A 42 -9.16 16.24 -6.87
N GLU A 43 -8.65 15.74 -7.99
CA GLU A 43 -8.49 14.30 -8.22
C GLU A 43 -7.06 13.87 -7.87
N ALA A 44 -6.92 12.90 -6.97
CA ALA A 44 -5.65 12.22 -6.75
C ALA A 44 -5.79 10.72 -7.04
N GLU A 45 -4.70 10.12 -7.50
CA GLU A 45 -4.70 8.75 -7.96
C GLU A 45 -4.35 7.79 -6.82
N LEU A 46 -5.32 6.98 -6.39
CA LEU A 46 -5.06 5.90 -5.43
C LEU A 46 -4.39 4.73 -6.13
N LYS A 47 -3.23 4.34 -5.64
CA LYS A 47 -2.39 3.25 -6.18
C LYS A 47 -2.15 2.19 -5.13
N ILE A 48 -2.44 0.94 -5.46
CA ILE A 48 -2.25 -0.22 -4.58
C ILE A 48 -1.40 -1.25 -5.31
N ARG A 49 -0.27 -1.65 -4.71
CA ARG A 49 0.64 -2.66 -5.26
C ARG A 49 0.10 -4.08 -5.05
N GLN A 50 0.56 -5.06 -5.84
CA GLN A 50 0.06 -6.44 -5.81
C GLN A 50 0.14 -7.17 -4.46
N ASN A 51 1.10 -6.84 -3.58
CA ASN A 51 1.21 -7.41 -2.24
C ASN A 51 1.03 -6.35 -1.14
N GLN A 52 0.47 -5.18 -1.48
CA GLN A 52 0.12 -4.16 -0.49
C GLN A 52 -1.32 -4.38 -0.05
N GLU A 53 -1.55 -4.41 1.27
CA GLU A 53 -2.90 -4.50 1.80
C GLU A 53 -3.69 -3.22 1.43
N PRO A 54 -4.91 -3.34 0.86
CA PRO A 54 -5.70 -2.18 0.48
C PRO A 54 -6.00 -1.21 1.63
N ALA A 55 -6.17 -1.73 2.85
CA ALA A 55 -6.38 -0.93 4.05
C ALA A 55 -5.18 0.01 4.33
N ASP A 56 -3.95 -0.48 4.13
CA ASP A 56 -2.74 0.32 4.35
C ASP A 56 -2.63 1.42 3.29
N ALA A 57 -2.88 1.09 2.02
CA ALA A 57 -2.84 2.07 0.93
C ALA A 57 -3.93 3.16 1.08
N VAL A 58 -5.14 2.79 1.50
CA VAL A 58 -6.24 3.74 1.75
C VAL A 58 -5.94 4.61 2.97
N TYR A 59 -5.31 4.04 4.01
CA TYR A 59 -4.87 4.80 5.18
C TYR A 59 -3.82 5.84 4.81
N GLU A 60 -2.74 5.43 4.12
CA GLU A 60 -1.67 6.33 3.65
C GLU A 60 -2.25 7.46 2.78
N PHE A 61 -3.06 7.10 1.78
CA PHE A 61 -3.73 8.05 0.90
C PHE A 61 -4.62 9.02 1.68
N GLY A 62 -5.40 8.51 2.64
CA GLY A 62 -6.30 9.34 3.43
C GLY A 62 -5.57 10.27 4.40
N VAL A 63 -4.44 9.87 4.96
CA VAL A 63 -3.59 10.75 5.79
C VAL A 63 -2.96 11.85 4.93
N GLU A 64 -2.43 11.50 3.76
CA GLU A 64 -1.82 12.46 2.83
C GLU A 64 -2.80 13.54 2.36
N HIS A 65 -4.06 13.16 2.14
CA HIS A 65 -5.10 14.04 1.58
C HIS A 65 -6.12 14.54 2.61
N GLY A 66 -5.90 14.29 3.91
CA GLY A 66 -6.76 14.80 4.97
C GLY A 66 -8.18 14.22 5.00
N LEU A 67 -8.36 12.98 4.54
CA LEU A 67 -9.64 12.29 4.56
C LEU A 67 -10.07 11.94 6.00
N THR A 68 -11.37 12.09 6.28
CA THR A 68 -11.95 11.63 7.55
C THR A 68 -11.95 10.11 7.65
N TRP A 69 -12.23 9.60 8.85
CA TRP A 69 -12.38 8.16 9.06
C TRP A 69 -13.48 7.56 8.17
N GLU A 70 -14.63 8.22 8.10
CA GLU A 70 -15.80 7.77 7.32
C GLU A 70 -15.46 7.71 5.82
N GLN A 71 -14.78 8.73 5.30
CA GLN A 71 -14.33 8.79 3.91
C GLN A 71 -13.34 7.67 3.59
N ARG A 72 -12.40 7.37 4.50
CA ARG A 72 -11.47 6.24 4.35
C ARG A 72 -12.22 4.90 4.34
N MET A 73 -13.23 4.74 5.19
CA MET A 73 -14.02 3.50 5.24
C MET A 73 -14.84 3.27 3.97
N GLU A 74 -15.46 4.32 3.43
CA GLU A 74 -16.21 4.24 2.16
C GLU A 74 -15.27 3.94 0.98
N LEU A 75 -14.11 4.60 0.94
CA LEU A 75 -13.08 4.34 -0.07
C LEU A 75 -12.58 2.89 0.02
N LEU A 76 -12.31 2.40 1.24
CA LEU A 76 -11.87 1.03 1.46
C LEU A 76 -12.93 0.02 0.99
N ASP A 77 -14.21 0.22 1.30
CA ASP A 77 -15.27 -0.68 0.84
C ASP A 77 -15.36 -0.72 -0.70
N THR A 78 -15.24 0.45 -1.35
CA THR A 78 -15.22 0.56 -2.82
C THR A 78 -14.04 -0.21 -3.44
N VAL A 79 -12.85 -0.08 -2.84
CA VAL A 79 -11.65 -0.81 -3.27
C VAL A 79 -11.84 -2.33 -3.07
N CYS A 80 -12.35 -2.75 -1.92
CA CYS A 80 -12.55 -4.16 -1.59
C CYS A 80 -13.64 -4.87 -2.42
N ARG A 81 -14.51 -4.11 -3.10
CA ARG A 81 -15.42 -4.67 -4.13
C ARG A 81 -14.71 -4.93 -5.45
N THR A 82 -13.58 -4.26 -5.70
CA THR A 82 -12.83 -4.35 -6.95
C THR A 82 -11.66 -5.34 -6.85
N ILE A 83 -10.99 -5.38 -5.71
CA ILE A 83 -9.83 -6.25 -5.45
C ILE A 83 -9.99 -6.99 -4.12
N VAL A 84 -9.26 -8.09 -3.95
CA VAL A 84 -9.29 -8.86 -2.70
C VAL A 84 -8.66 -8.06 -1.57
N CYS A 85 -9.41 -7.84 -0.50
CA CYS A 85 -8.89 -7.34 0.77
C CYS A 85 -8.73 -8.51 1.74
N SER A 86 -7.59 -8.60 2.41
CA SER A 86 -7.39 -9.59 3.47
C SER A 86 -7.84 -9.04 4.83
N ARG A 87 -7.89 -7.71 4.97
CA ARG A 87 -8.22 -7.00 6.21
C ARG A 87 -9.13 -5.80 5.96
N LYS A 88 -10.23 -5.73 6.73
CA LYS A 88 -11.06 -4.51 6.86
C LYS A 88 -10.75 -3.71 8.12
N GLU A 89 -10.10 -4.34 9.09
CA GLU A 89 -9.75 -3.74 10.38
C GLU A 89 -8.25 -3.92 10.67
N ALA A 90 -7.73 -3.05 11.54
CA ALA A 90 -6.36 -3.16 12.02
C ALA A 90 -6.21 -4.42 12.90
N LEU A 91 -5.23 -5.28 12.61
CA LEU A 91 -4.81 -6.34 13.52
C LEU A 91 -4.00 -5.67 14.63
N LEU A 92 -4.65 -5.39 15.77
CA LEU A 92 -3.94 -5.02 16.99
C LEU A 92 -3.42 -6.29 17.65
N TRP A 93 -2.12 -6.55 17.55
CA TRP A 93 -1.50 -7.61 18.33
C TRP A 93 -1.51 -7.21 19.81
N SER A 94 -2.22 -7.99 20.63
CA SER A 94 -2.15 -7.88 22.09
C SER A 94 -1.59 -9.18 22.64
N THR A 95 -0.45 -9.10 23.32
CA THR A 95 0.09 -10.22 24.10
C THR A 95 0.22 -9.76 25.54
N PRO A 96 -0.30 -10.53 26.51
CA PRO A 96 0.00 -10.24 27.90
C PRO A 96 1.51 -10.36 28.13
N VAL A 97 2.10 -9.37 28.80
CA VAL A 97 3.48 -9.45 29.25
C VAL A 97 3.49 -10.16 30.60
N VAL A 98 3.98 -11.40 30.63
CA VAL A 98 4.12 -12.13 31.90
C VAL A 98 5.46 -11.74 32.54
N ALA A 99 5.40 -11.05 33.68
CA ALA A 99 6.55 -10.86 34.55
C ALA A 99 6.35 -11.69 35.83
N ASN A 100 7.32 -12.54 36.17
CA ASN A 100 7.29 -13.36 37.39
C ASN A 100 6.01 -14.22 37.56
N ASN A 101 5.57 -14.91 36.49
CA ASN A 101 4.34 -15.71 36.47
C ASN A 101 3.07 -14.95 36.87
N ARG A 102 3.04 -13.62 36.69
CA ARG A 102 1.83 -12.81 36.87
C ARG A 102 1.48 -12.09 35.58
N PHE A 103 0.20 -12.10 35.24
CA PHE A 103 -0.37 -11.24 34.21
C PHE A 103 -0.36 -9.81 34.76
N ILE A 104 0.19 -8.89 33.97
CA ILE A 104 0.06 -7.45 34.22
C ILE A 104 -0.91 -6.97 33.16
N ASP A 105 -2.13 -6.64 33.60
CA ASP A 105 -3.21 -6.08 32.79
C ASP A 105 -3.10 -4.55 32.71
#